data_AF-A0A931Z6Q6-F1
#
_entry.id   AF-A0A931Z6Q6-F1
#
_cell.length_a   1.000
_cell.length_b   1.000
_cell.length_c   1.000
_cell.angle_alpha   90.00
_cell.angle_beta   90.00
_cell.angle_gamma   90.00
#
_symmetry.space_group_name_H-M   'P 1'
#
loop_
_entity.id
_entity.type
_entity.pdbx_description
1 polymer ?
#
loop_
_entity_poly.entity_id
_entity_poly.type
_entity_poly.pdbx_seq_one_letter_code
_entity_poly.pdbx_strand_id
1 'polypeptide(L)'
;EFWPLCGHRGRTGDYDRQFWLWPLFYRQATRLAEAQPTVRLGALPFYTRDTGPGFRSESYVWPLFGYTHRIGPDRYDERRYLWPFLVQGRGEQRYVNRWAPLYTHSIARGCDKTWFVWPLFRHAQWQEAGLAQEKDQLLYFVYWSQSQRSLAHPAAAPARKTHLWPLLSMWDNGAGRRQVQFLSPLEVFFPANDPVRQLYTPLFALYRYDRRDAKASRHSLLWDAVTYRRSAGGREFHLGPLLSVHTGAARQRIALGHGLLGLTRRPGERVWRFFLFDFSGKPATKTTAALPP
;
A
#
# COMPACT_ATOMS: atom_id res chain seq x y z
N GLU A 1 -8.76 -48.10 0.78
CA GLU A 1 -9.39 -46.82 1.19
C GLU A 1 -10.82 -46.80 0.64
N PHE A 2 -11.81 -46.42 1.43
CA PHE A 2 -13.22 -46.35 1.03
C PHE A 2 -13.78 -44.96 1.36
N TRP A 3 -13.47 -44.02 0.48
CA TRP A 3 -13.90 -42.63 0.63
C TRP A 3 -15.41 -42.48 0.42
N PRO A 4 -16.16 -41.75 1.27
CA PRO A 4 -15.72 -40.95 2.42
C PRO A 4 -15.87 -41.65 3.78
N LEU A 5 -16.22 -42.94 3.83
CA LEU A 5 -16.57 -43.62 5.09
C LEU A 5 -15.34 -43.94 5.94
N CYS A 6 -14.27 -44.47 5.36
CA CYS A 6 -13.04 -44.75 6.09
C CYS A 6 -11.83 -44.86 5.16
N GLY A 7 -10.67 -44.51 5.70
CA GLY A 7 -9.42 -44.63 4.98
C GLY A 7 -8.24 -44.52 5.91
N HIS A 8 -7.16 -45.19 5.52
CA HIS A 8 -5.89 -45.19 6.23
C HIS A 8 -4.78 -45.13 5.21
N ARG A 9 -3.83 -44.21 5.42
CA ARG A 9 -2.63 -44.05 4.61
C ARG A 9 -1.48 -43.66 5.54
N GLY A 10 -0.42 -44.45 5.54
CA GLY A 10 0.77 -44.17 6.33
C GLY A 10 2.04 -44.53 5.58
N ARG A 11 3.14 -43.87 5.99
CA ARG A 11 4.50 -44.19 5.60
C ARG A 11 5.33 -44.26 6.87
N THR A 12 5.99 -45.40 7.09
CA THR A 12 6.81 -45.67 8.27
C THR A 12 7.83 -44.54 8.49
N GLY A 13 7.88 -44.02 9.72
CA GLY A 13 8.77 -42.93 10.12
C GLY A 13 8.36 -41.52 9.67
N ASP A 14 7.42 -41.38 8.74
CA ASP A 14 7.05 -40.09 8.16
C ASP A 14 5.66 -39.64 8.65
N TYR A 15 4.59 -40.33 8.24
CA TYR A 15 3.23 -39.94 8.59
C TYR A 15 2.27 -41.12 8.69
N ASP A 16 1.19 -40.91 9.43
CA ASP A 16 0.03 -41.79 9.52
C ASP A 16 -1.24 -40.93 9.45
N ARG A 17 -2.16 -41.26 8.55
CA ARG A 17 -3.43 -40.55 8.35
C ARG A 17 -4.55 -41.55 8.33
N GLN A 18 -5.55 -41.30 9.14
CA GLN A 18 -6.78 -42.08 9.21
C GLN A 18 -7.98 -41.15 9.31
N PHE A 19 -9.08 -41.52 8.69
CA PHE A 19 -10.34 -40.82 8.81
C PHE A 19 -11.51 -41.81 8.88
N TRP A 20 -12.59 -41.35 9.50
CA TRP A 20 -13.87 -42.05 9.59
C TRP A 20 -14.98 -41.02 9.36
N LEU A 21 -15.89 -41.31 8.43
CA LEU A 21 -16.98 -40.42 8.04
C LEU A 21 -16.47 -39.00 7.73
N TRP A 22 -15.61 -38.88 6.73
CA TRP A 22 -15.01 -37.59 6.39
C TRP A 22 -16.08 -36.51 6.15
N PRO A 23 -15.93 -35.28 6.73
CA PRO A 23 -14.80 -34.76 7.49
C PRO A 23 -14.95 -34.87 9.03
N LEU A 24 -15.92 -35.64 9.53
CA LEU A 24 -16.32 -35.64 10.93
C LEU A 24 -15.22 -36.15 11.86
N PHE A 25 -14.62 -37.30 11.53
CA PHE A 25 -13.55 -37.86 12.36
C PHE A 25 -12.28 -38.05 11.55
N TYR A 26 -11.19 -37.52 12.08
CA TYR A 26 -9.88 -37.70 11.49
C TYR A 26 -8.79 -37.72 12.56
N ARG A 27 -7.70 -38.42 12.25
CA ARG A 27 -6.45 -38.38 12.99
C ARG A 27 -5.30 -38.40 11.98
N GLN A 28 -4.42 -37.43 12.10
CA GLN A 28 -3.22 -37.31 11.27
C GLN A 28 -2.03 -37.11 12.19
N ALA A 29 -1.08 -38.04 12.15
CA ALA A 29 0.22 -37.91 12.76
C ALA A 29 1.28 -37.70 11.67
N THR A 30 2.25 -36.83 11.94
CA THR A 30 3.39 -36.54 11.05
C THR A 30 4.65 -36.43 11.88
N ARG A 31 5.81 -36.62 11.25
CA ARG A 31 7.13 -36.66 11.92
C ARG A 31 7.20 -37.79 12.94
N LEU A 32 6.75 -38.97 12.54
CA LEU A 32 6.71 -40.16 13.40
C LEU A 32 8.11 -40.62 13.86
N ALA A 33 9.16 -40.28 13.12
CA ALA A 33 10.54 -40.54 13.50
C ALA A 33 11.10 -39.56 14.56
N GLU A 34 10.45 -38.42 14.80
CA GLU A 34 10.90 -37.46 15.83
C GLU A 34 10.40 -37.87 17.23
N ALA A 35 11.13 -37.46 18.28
CA ALA A 35 10.78 -37.78 19.67
C ALA A 35 9.39 -37.24 20.10
N GLN A 36 8.92 -36.17 19.45
CA GLN A 36 7.59 -35.60 19.67
C GLN A 36 6.88 -35.42 18.33
N PRO A 37 6.06 -36.39 17.88
CA PRO A 37 5.34 -36.29 16.62
C PRO A 37 4.28 -35.19 16.68
N THR A 38 3.98 -34.59 15.52
CA THR A 38 2.85 -33.65 15.39
C THR A 38 1.59 -34.45 15.10
N VAL A 39 0.58 -34.32 15.97
CA VAL A 39 -0.69 -35.04 15.89
C VAL A 39 -1.83 -34.05 15.79
N ARG A 40 -2.67 -34.23 14.77
CA ARG A 40 -3.93 -33.54 14.55
C ARG A 40 -5.07 -34.53 14.68
N LEU A 41 -6.13 -34.15 15.35
CA LEU A 41 -7.35 -34.94 15.41
C LEU A 41 -8.56 -34.02 15.38
N GLY A 42 -9.65 -34.54 14.84
CA GLY A 42 -10.95 -33.87 14.85
C GLY A 42 -12.09 -34.85 15.04
N ALA A 43 -13.10 -34.36 15.73
CA ALA A 43 -14.42 -34.94 15.94
C ALA A 43 -15.43 -33.78 15.77
N LEU A 44 -15.67 -33.38 14.53
CA LEU A 44 -16.48 -32.20 14.21
C LEU A 44 -17.98 -32.46 14.48
N PRO A 45 -18.73 -31.41 14.87
CA PRO A 45 -18.30 -30.05 15.19
C PRO A 45 -17.84 -29.90 16.66
N PHE A 46 -17.62 -30.98 17.40
CA PHE A 46 -17.45 -30.90 18.85
C PHE A 46 -16.04 -30.58 19.31
N TYR A 47 -15.03 -31.14 18.65
CA TYR A 47 -13.66 -31.06 19.12
C TYR A 47 -12.63 -31.14 18.00
N THR A 48 -11.58 -30.36 18.13
CA THR A 48 -10.35 -30.52 17.33
C THR A 48 -9.15 -30.28 18.23
N ARG A 49 -8.08 -31.06 18.05
CA ARG A 49 -6.81 -30.87 18.74
C ARG A 49 -5.64 -31.01 17.78
N ASP A 50 -4.74 -30.05 17.86
CA ASP A 50 -3.42 -30.07 17.24
C ASP A 50 -2.35 -30.01 18.33
N THR A 51 -1.43 -30.96 18.33
CA THR A 51 -0.30 -31.04 19.25
C THR A 51 0.98 -31.30 18.48
N GLY A 52 2.10 -30.76 18.93
CA GLY A 52 3.42 -31.05 18.40
C GLY A 52 4.51 -30.50 19.31
N PRO A 53 5.78 -30.49 18.85
CA PRO A 53 6.90 -30.03 19.65
C PRO A 53 6.67 -28.62 20.20
N GLY A 54 6.51 -28.50 21.52
CA GLY A 54 6.32 -27.23 22.20
C GLY A 54 5.02 -26.48 21.86
N PHE A 55 3.99 -27.13 21.30
CA PHE A 55 2.69 -26.48 21.10
C PHE A 55 1.50 -27.43 21.26
N ARG A 56 0.38 -26.87 21.73
CA ARG A 56 -0.93 -27.50 21.83
C ARG A 56 -2.01 -26.49 21.49
N SER A 57 -2.95 -26.85 20.62
CA SER A 57 -4.12 -26.06 20.28
C SER A 57 -5.34 -26.94 20.34
N GLU A 58 -6.36 -26.49 21.04
CA GLU A 58 -7.64 -27.19 21.14
C GLU A 58 -8.77 -26.24 20.79
N SER A 59 -9.80 -26.79 20.16
CA SER A 59 -11.06 -26.11 19.96
C SER A 59 -12.20 -27.03 20.37
N TYR A 60 -13.20 -26.43 21.02
CA TYR A 60 -14.39 -27.04 21.57
C TYR A 60 -15.60 -26.36 20.94
N VAL A 61 -16.61 -27.15 20.58
CA VAL A 61 -17.78 -26.68 19.82
C VAL A 61 -17.28 -25.86 18.63
N TRP A 62 -16.44 -26.50 17.82
CA TRP A 62 -15.71 -25.88 16.74
C TRP A 62 -16.66 -25.02 15.88
N PRO A 63 -16.30 -23.76 15.59
CA PRO A 63 -15.04 -23.09 15.91
C PRO A 63 -15.06 -22.23 17.20
N LEU A 64 -16.13 -22.27 18.01
CA LEU A 64 -16.49 -21.21 18.95
C LEU A 64 -15.49 -21.02 20.09
N PHE A 65 -15.07 -22.10 20.75
CA PHE A 65 -14.21 -22.02 21.93
C PHE A 65 -12.88 -22.71 21.68
N GLY A 66 -11.82 -22.22 22.30
CA GLY A 66 -10.54 -22.92 22.21
C GLY A 66 -9.39 -22.14 22.81
N TYR A 67 -8.24 -22.76 22.82
CA TYR A 67 -7.01 -22.12 23.22
C TYR A 67 -5.82 -22.64 22.40
N THR A 68 -4.76 -21.85 22.37
CA THR A 68 -3.44 -22.24 21.89
C THR A 68 -2.45 -21.98 23.00
N HIS A 69 -1.63 -22.97 23.30
CA HIS A 69 -0.48 -22.85 24.20
C HIS A 69 0.75 -23.25 23.41
N ARG A 70 1.72 -22.34 23.29
CA ARG A 70 2.99 -22.55 22.59
C ARG A 70 4.11 -22.11 23.50
N ILE A 71 5.07 -23.01 23.70
CA ILE A 71 6.26 -22.81 24.53
C ILE A 71 7.46 -22.45 23.66
N GLY A 72 7.54 -22.94 22.41
CA GLY A 72 8.62 -22.59 21.48
C GLY A 72 8.22 -22.72 20.00
N PRO A 73 9.02 -22.18 19.06
CA PRO A 73 10.21 -21.35 19.27
C PRO A 73 9.92 -19.99 19.90
N ASP A 74 8.73 -19.42 19.67
CA ASP A 74 8.25 -18.20 20.33
C ASP A 74 7.08 -18.55 21.25
N ARG A 75 7.14 -18.11 22.52
CA ARG A 75 6.07 -18.34 23.48
C ARG A 75 4.80 -17.58 23.09
N TYR A 76 3.67 -18.29 23.05
CA TYR A 76 2.37 -17.72 22.69
C TYR A 76 1.20 -18.47 23.32
N ASP A 77 0.34 -17.72 24.00
CA ASP A 77 -0.86 -18.17 24.67
C ASP A 77 -2.07 -17.44 24.08
N GLU A 78 -3.05 -18.15 23.54
CA GLU A 78 -4.27 -17.59 22.96
C GLU A 78 -5.50 -18.25 23.55
N ARG A 79 -6.50 -17.46 23.93
CA ARG A 79 -7.84 -17.91 24.28
C ARG A 79 -8.83 -17.37 23.27
N ARG A 80 -9.76 -18.23 22.86
CA ARG A 80 -10.80 -17.94 21.88
C ARG A 80 -12.15 -18.21 22.52
N TYR A 81 -13.00 -17.19 22.53
CA TYR A 81 -14.38 -17.29 22.98
C TYR A 81 -15.29 -16.78 21.86
N LEU A 82 -16.28 -17.57 21.47
CA LEU A 82 -17.17 -17.24 20.36
C LEU A 82 -16.37 -16.75 19.14
N TRP A 83 -15.32 -17.49 18.77
CA TRP A 83 -14.48 -17.12 17.63
C TRP A 83 -15.36 -16.88 16.38
N PRO A 84 -15.12 -15.81 15.61
CA PRO A 84 -13.94 -14.94 15.62
C PRO A 84 -14.02 -13.69 16.51
N PHE A 85 -15.06 -13.55 17.34
CA PHE A 85 -15.41 -12.28 17.98
C PHE A 85 -14.52 -11.92 19.18
N LEU A 86 -14.28 -12.85 20.10
CA LEU A 86 -13.48 -12.59 21.31
C LEU A 86 -12.20 -13.42 21.29
N VAL A 87 -11.06 -12.76 21.18
CA VAL A 87 -9.75 -13.42 21.13
C VAL A 87 -8.75 -12.67 21.99
N GLN A 88 -8.12 -13.37 22.91
CA GLN A 88 -7.09 -12.84 23.80
C GLN A 88 -5.82 -13.66 23.62
N GLY A 89 -4.82 -13.08 22.95
CA GLY A 89 -3.51 -13.67 22.69
C GLY A 89 -2.39 -12.89 23.36
N ARG A 90 -1.45 -13.57 23.99
CA ARG A 90 -0.28 -13.01 24.66
C ARG A 90 0.95 -13.82 24.26
N GLY A 91 2.04 -13.15 23.94
CA GLY A 91 3.29 -13.80 23.58
C GLY A 91 4.36 -12.75 23.32
N GLU A 92 5.59 -13.21 23.15
CA GLU A 92 6.76 -12.34 23.11
C GLU A 92 6.76 -11.44 21.86
N GLN A 93 6.44 -12.00 20.70
CA GLN A 93 6.40 -11.27 19.43
C GLN A 93 4.97 -11.04 18.90
N ARG A 94 3.96 -11.54 19.64
CA ARG A 94 2.57 -11.53 19.21
C ARG A 94 1.62 -11.26 20.35
N TYR A 95 0.81 -10.23 20.18
CA TYR A 95 -0.25 -9.83 21.08
C TYR A 95 -1.56 -9.67 20.30
N VAL A 96 -2.69 -10.09 20.88
CA VAL A 96 -4.03 -9.87 20.32
C VAL A 96 -5.02 -9.61 21.46
N ASN A 97 -5.82 -8.56 21.35
CA ASN A 97 -6.99 -8.32 22.18
C ASN A 97 -8.14 -7.91 21.26
N ARG A 98 -9.05 -8.84 21.00
CA ARG A 98 -10.14 -8.68 20.05
C ARG A 98 -11.48 -8.76 20.75
N TRP A 99 -12.29 -7.75 20.49
CA TRP A 99 -13.67 -7.55 20.92
C TRP A 99 -14.48 -7.12 19.69
N ALA A 100 -14.53 -7.98 18.68
CA ALA A 100 -15.14 -7.62 17.41
C ALA A 100 -16.67 -7.51 17.52
N PRO A 101 -17.30 -6.63 16.74
CA PRO A 101 -16.69 -5.72 15.76
C PRO A 101 -16.14 -4.42 16.38
N LEU A 102 -16.33 -4.17 17.67
CA LEU A 102 -16.11 -2.85 18.27
C LEU A 102 -14.63 -2.46 18.41
N TYR A 103 -13.77 -3.40 18.79
CA TYR A 103 -12.38 -3.10 19.05
C TYR A 103 -11.47 -4.29 18.75
N THR A 104 -10.31 -4.03 18.16
CA THR A 104 -9.26 -5.05 18.03
C THR A 104 -7.90 -4.38 18.12
N HIS A 105 -7.07 -4.77 19.07
CA HIS A 105 -5.66 -4.40 19.12
C HIS A 105 -4.80 -5.63 18.91
N SER A 106 -3.81 -5.54 18.04
CA SER A 106 -2.91 -6.64 17.76
C SER A 106 -1.52 -6.13 17.44
N ILE A 107 -0.51 -6.74 18.05
CA ILE A 107 0.89 -6.52 17.72
C ILE A 107 1.42 -7.82 17.14
N ALA A 108 2.01 -7.76 15.94
CA ALA A 108 2.64 -8.92 15.33
C ALA A 108 3.81 -8.49 14.47
N ARG A 109 4.97 -9.13 14.64
CA ARG A 109 6.18 -8.87 13.83
C ARG A 109 6.54 -7.36 13.76
N GLY A 110 6.45 -6.67 14.90
CA GLY A 110 6.75 -5.23 15.00
C GLY A 110 5.68 -4.29 14.43
N CYS A 111 4.55 -4.80 13.93
CA CYS A 111 3.41 -3.97 13.53
C CYS A 111 2.36 -3.94 14.65
N ASP A 112 2.14 -2.75 15.22
CA ASP A 112 1.01 -2.45 16.09
C ASP A 112 -0.19 -2.03 15.22
N LYS A 113 -1.33 -2.67 15.41
CA LYS A 113 -2.54 -2.43 14.63
C LYS A 113 -3.75 -2.42 15.53
N THR A 114 -4.54 -1.37 15.39
CA THR A 114 -5.82 -1.19 16.07
C THR A 114 -6.96 -0.98 15.09
N TRP A 115 -8.10 -1.63 15.36
CA TRP A 115 -9.37 -1.38 14.70
C TRP A 115 -10.36 -0.85 15.71
N PHE A 116 -11.12 0.16 15.30
CA PHE A 116 -12.27 0.68 16.01
C PHE A 116 -13.50 0.51 15.11
N VAL A 117 -14.52 -0.14 15.64
CA VAL A 117 -15.81 -0.41 14.98
C VAL A 117 -15.59 -0.94 13.58
N TRP A 118 -14.95 -2.10 13.45
CA TRP A 118 -14.68 -2.72 12.16
C TRP A 118 -15.95 -2.73 11.28
N PRO A 119 -15.89 -2.29 10.01
CA PRO A 119 -14.70 -1.89 9.24
C PRO A 119 -14.39 -0.38 9.21
N LEU A 120 -14.97 0.40 10.13
CA LEU A 120 -14.99 1.85 10.08
C LEU A 120 -13.61 2.49 10.16
N PHE A 121 -12.82 2.21 11.20
CA PHE A 121 -11.52 2.86 11.37
C PHE A 121 -10.43 1.85 11.73
N ARG A 122 -9.27 2.03 11.08
CA ARG A 122 -8.06 1.26 11.33
C ARG A 122 -6.87 2.19 11.46
N HIS A 123 -6.09 1.94 12.49
CA HIS A 123 -4.80 2.55 12.75
C HIS A 123 -3.72 1.46 12.74
N ALA A 124 -2.57 1.72 12.13
CA ALA A 124 -1.44 0.81 12.15
C ALA A 124 -0.11 1.58 12.18
N GLN A 125 0.83 1.10 12.99
CA GLN A 125 2.18 1.63 13.12
C GLN A 125 3.18 0.50 13.01
N TRP A 126 4.29 0.73 12.30
CA TRP A 126 5.39 -0.23 12.20
C TRP A 126 6.69 0.50 11.87
N GLN A 127 7.82 -0.17 12.07
CA GLN A 127 9.13 0.34 11.71
C GLN A 127 9.77 -0.57 10.67
N GLU A 128 10.35 0.03 9.63
CA GLU A 128 10.97 -0.71 8.54
C GLU A 128 12.13 0.11 7.96
N ALA A 129 13.30 -0.50 7.79
CA ALA A 129 14.48 0.13 7.21
C ALA A 129 14.84 1.52 7.81
N GLY A 130 14.71 1.69 9.12
CA GLY A 130 15.00 2.97 9.81
C GLY A 130 13.92 4.04 9.64
N LEU A 131 12.76 3.69 9.08
CA LEU A 131 11.59 4.56 8.94
C LEU A 131 10.49 4.12 9.90
N ALA A 132 9.96 5.05 10.69
CA ALA A 132 8.70 4.87 11.39
C ALA A 132 7.55 5.17 10.42
N GLN A 133 6.65 4.20 10.26
CA GLN A 133 5.49 4.30 9.39
C GLN A 133 4.22 4.26 10.21
N GLU A 134 3.28 5.11 9.84
CA GLU A 134 1.96 5.22 10.47
C GLU A 134 0.91 5.27 9.36
N LYS A 135 -0.18 4.54 9.55
CA LYS A 135 -1.23 4.38 8.56
C LYS A 135 -2.61 4.41 9.19
N ASP A 136 -3.43 5.31 8.69
CA ASP A 136 -4.83 5.47 9.06
C ASP A 136 -5.73 5.13 7.87
N GLN A 137 -6.80 4.40 8.13
CA GLN A 137 -7.80 4.05 7.14
C GLN A 137 -9.21 4.26 7.71
N LEU A 138 -10.08 4.90 6.93
CA LEU A 138 -11.53 4.93 7.17
C LEU A 138 -12.23 4.13 6.07
N LEU A 139 -13.15 3.26 6.46
CA LEU A 139 -13.92 2.38 5.56
C LEU A 139 -12.99 1.68 4.56
N TYR A 140 -11.96 1.02 5.08
CA TYR A 140 -10.86 0.35 4.35
C TYR A 140 -10.01 1.25 3.45
N PHE A 141 -10.58 1.93 2.46
CA PHE A 141 -9.84 2.68 1.46
C PHE A 141 -10.48 4.02 1.10
N VAL A 142 -11.69 4.32 1.59
CA VAL A 142 -12.37 5.60 1.31
C VAL A 142 -11.51 6.76 1.79
N TYR A 143 -11.03 6.70 3.03
CA TYR A 143 -9.91 7.52 3.47
C TYR A 143 -8.72 6.61 3.74
N TRP A 144 -7.57 7.01 3.22
CA TRP A 144 -6.32 6.30 3.43
C TRP A 144 -5.23 7.35 3.61
N SER A 145 -4.48 7.27 4.70
CA SER A 145 -3.35 8.15 4.96
C SER A 145 -2.18 7.31 5.45
N GLN A 146 -0.99 7.59 4.94
CA GLN A 146 0.24 6.99 5.39
C GLN A 146 1.31 8.07 5.54
N SER A 147 1.92 8.14 6.73
CA SER A 147 3.09 8.97 7.01
C SER A 147 4.31 8.12 7.27
N GLN A 148 5.47 8.62 6.83
CA GLN A 148 6.77 8.01 7.03
C GLN A 148 7.71 9.07 7.62
N ARG A 149 8.40 8.71 8.70
CA ARG A 149 9.36 9.57 9.39
C ARG A 149 10.69 8.85 9.55
N SER A 150 11.79 9.55 9.30
CA SER A 150 13.14 9.02 9.55
C SER A 150 13.40 8.92 11.05
N LEU A 151 13.86 7.75 11.50
CA LEU A 151 14.33 7.56 12.88
C LEU A 151 15.71 8.18 13.09
N ALA A 152 16.56 8.23 12.06
CA ALA A 152 17.89 8.84 12.12
C ALA A 152 17.83 10.38 12.14
N HIS A 153 16.83 10.97 11.47
CA HIS A 153 16.63 12.42 11.43
C HIS A 153 15.18 12.81 11.78
N PRO A 154 14.80 12.76 13.07
CA PRO A 154 13.42 13.03 13.49
C PRO A 154 12.95 14.46 13.21
N ALA A 155 13.88 15.42 13.11
CA ALA A 155 13.59 16.83 12.81
C ALA A 155 13.25 17.09 11.33
N ALA A 156 13.55 16.15 10.42
CA ALA A 156 13.18 16.28 9.02
C ALA A 156 11.66 16.19 8.85
N ALA A 157 11.11 16.90 7.85
CA ALA A 157 9.69 16.84 7.58
C ALA A 157 9.28 15.43 7.11
N PRO A 158 8.14 14.89 7.59
CA PRO A 158 7.70 13.54 7.22
C PRO A 158 7.22 13.49 5.78
N ALA A 159 7.42 12.35 5.12
CA ALA A 159 6.74 12.04 3.87
C ALA A 159 5.31 11.60 4.20
N ARG A 160 4.33 12.08 3.43
CA ARG A 160 2.91 11.76 3.63
C ARG A 160 2.24 11.47 2.30
N LYS A 161 1.41 10.43 2.30
CA LYS A 161 0.49 10.08 1.22
C LYS A 161 -0.91 10.06 1.79
N THR A 162 -1.85 10.73 1.15
CA THR A 162 -3.24 10.79 1.61
C THR A 162 -4.16 10.67 0.41
N HIS A 163 -5.17 9.83 0.53
CA HIS A 163 -6.19 9.63 -0.48
C HIS A 163 -7.58 9.74 0.16
N LEU A 164 -8.47 10.43 -0.55
CA LEU A 164 -9.90 10.42 -0.31
C LEU A 164 -10.54 9.88 -1.58
N TRP A 165 -10.77 8.58 -1.64
CA TRP A 165 -11.22 7.90 -2.84
C TRP A 165 -12.66 8.30 -3.20
N PRO A 166 -12.99 8.49 -4.50
CA PRO A 166 -12.10 8.58 -5.67
C PRO A 166 -11.66 10.03 -5.98
N LEU A 167 -11.92 10.96 -5.06
CA LEU A 167 -11.93 12.39 -5.33
C LEU A 167 -10.54 13.05 -5.26
N LEU A 168 -9.67 12.60 -4.37
CA LEU A 168 -8.43 13.31 -4.07
C LEU A 168 -7.29 12.34 -3.79
N SER A 169 -6.11 12.68 -4.29
CA SER A 169 -4.86 12.08 -3.87
C SER A 169 -3.80 13.13 -3.69
N MET A 170 -3.07 13.04 -2.58
CA MET A 170 -2.05 13.98 -2.15
C MET A 170 -0.79 13.22 -1.79
N TRP A 171 0.35 13.73 -2.24
CA TRP A 171 1.66 13.19 -1.98
C TRP A 171 2.61 14.32 -1.61
N ASP A 172 3.35 14.15 -0.52
CA ASP A 172 4.42 15.02 -0.08
C ASP A 172 5.60 14.15 0.36
N ASN A 173 6.79 14.39 -0.17
CA ASN A 173 7.98 13.61 0.21
C ASN A 173 8.73 14.19 1.41
N GLY A 174 8.27 15.31 2.00
CA GLY A 174 8.99 15.99 3.09
C GLY A 174 10.26 16.72 2.65
N ALA A 175 10.65 16.64 1.38
CA ALA A 175 11.83 17.26 0.78
C ALA A 175 11.45 18.19 -0.38
N GLY A 176 10.31 18.89 -0.24
CA GLY A 176 9.86 19.93 -1.17
C GLY A 176 9.06 19.44 -2.38
N ARG A 177 9.09 18.13 -2.70
CA ARG A 177 8.28 17.56 -3.78
C ARG A 177 6.87 17.28 -3.29
N ARG A 178 5.89 17.81 -4.01
CA ARG A 178 4.47 17.63 -3.71
C ARG A 178 3.69 17.35 -4.97
N GLN A 179 2.67 16.51 -4.85
CA GLN A 179 1.71 16.26 -5.90
C GLN A 179 0.32 16.25 -5.31
N VAL A 180 -0.63 16.88 -6.00
CA VAL A 180 -2.05 16.83 -5.67
C VAL A 180 -2.81 16.51 -6.94
N GLN A 181 -3.75 15.58 -6.87
CA GLN A 181 -4.62 15.23 -7.97
C GLN A 181 -6.07 15.19 -7.51
N PHE A 182 -6.93 15.89 -8.24
CA PHE A 182 -8.38 15.77 -8.14
C PHE A 182 -8.88 14.78 -9.18
N LEU A 183 -9.75 13.89 -8.72
CA LEU A 183 -10.23 12.69 -9.39
C LEU A 183 -9.09 11.68 -9.63
N SER A 184 -8.95 10.75 -8.68
CA SER A 184 -7.89 9.74 -8.60
C SER A 184 -8.46 8.39 -8.13
N PRO A 185 -9.16 7.66 -9.02
CA PRO A 185 -9.77 6.38 -8.66
C PRO A 185 -8.75 5.25 -8.49
N LEU A 186 -7.54 5.39 -9.04
CA LEU A 186 -6.54 4.31 -9.10
C LEU A 186 -5.47 4.37 -8.01
N GLU A 187 -5.06 5.55 -7.53
CA GLU A 187 -3.87 5.64 -6.66
C GLU A 187 -4.01 4.88 -5.35
N VAL A 188 -5.22 4.77 -4.80
CA VAL A 188 -5.46 4.08 -3.51
C VAL A 188 -5.20 2.58 -3.60
N PHE A 189 -5.45 1.98 -4.77
CA PHE A 189 -5.22 0.55 -5.01
C PHE A 189 -3.76 0.27 -5.37
N PHE A 190 -3.02 1.27 -5.86
CA PHE A 190 -1.65 1.13 -6.34
C PHE A 190 -0.68 2.19 -5.77
N PRO A 191 -0.59 2.39 -4.44
CA PRO A 191 0.11 3.53 -3.83
C PRO A 191 1.64 3.51 -3.98
N ALA A 192 2.21 2.35 -4.32
CA ALA A 192 3.65 2.14 -4.53
C ALA A 192 4.02 1.86 -6.00
N ASN A 193 3.05 1.90 -6.93
CA ASN A 193 3.28 1.54 -8.33
C ASN A 193 3.52 2.82 -9.17
N ASP A 194 4.79 3.12 -9.40
CA ASP A 194 5.22 4.28 -10.18
C ASP A 194 4.70 4.29 -11.63
N PRO A 195 4.73 3.16 -12.39
CA PRO A 195 4.12 3.08 -13.70
C PRO A 195 2.64 3.46 -13.73
N VAL A 196 1.83 2.95 -12.78
CA VAL A 196 0.40 3.31 -12.69
C VAL A 196 0.22 4.81 -12.48
N ARG A 197 0.98 5.39 -11.54
CA ARG A 197 0.94 6.82 -11.23
C ARG A 197 1.32 7.70 -12.41
N GLN A 198 2.29 7.28 -13.22
CA GLN A 198 2.82 8.11 -14.30
C GLN A 198 2.02 7.98 -15.60
N LEU A 199 1.48 6.79 -15.89
CA LEU A 199 0.85 6.49 -17.19
C LEU A 199 -0.69 6.49 -17.13
N TYR A 200 -1.27 5.91 -16.08
CA TYR A 200 -2.71 5.65 -16.04
C TYR A 200 -3.46 6.67 -15.19
N THR A 201 -2.92 7.03 -14.02
CA THR A 201 -3.51 8.02 -13.14
C THR A 201 -3.78 9.39 -13.81
N PRO A 202 -2.92 9.93 -14.71
CA PRO A 202 -3.21 11.20 -15.39
C PRO A 202 -4.46 11.16 -16.27
N LEU A 203 -4.87 9.98 -16.77
CA LEU A 203 -6.07 9.80 -17.60
C LEU A 203 -7.38 10.05 -16.85
N PHE A 204 -7.32 10.24 -15.54
CA PHE A 204 -8.46 10.59 -14.69
C PHE A 204 -8.34 11.99 -14.09
N ALA A 205 -7.17 12.63 -14.22
CA ALA A 205 -6.86 13.86 -13.51
C ALA A 205 -7.64 15.05 -14.11
N LEU A 206 -8.71 15.45 -13.43
CA LEU A 206 -9.42 16.68 -13.77
C LEU A 206 -8.57 17.90 -13.40
N TYR A 207 -7.85 17.81 -12.28
CA TYR A 207 -6.81 18.76 -11.90
C TYR A 207 -5.61 18.03 -11.33
N ARG A 208 -4.41 18.45 -11.72
CA ARG A 208 -3.16 17.96 -11.16
C ARG A 208 -2.20 19.10 -10.92
N TYR A 209 -1.62 19.10 -9.73
CA TYR A 209 -0.55 19.97 -9.32
C TYR A 209 0.67 19.14 -9.00
N ASP A 210 1.80 19.44 -9.63
CA ASP A 210 3.10 18.82 -9.34
C ASP A 210 4.12 19.91 -9.01
N ARG A 211 4.78 19.80 -7.87
CA ARG A 211 5.93 20.61 -7.48
C ARG A 211 7.15 19.69 -7.34
N ARG A 212 8.20 19.95 -8.13
CA ARG A 212 9.45 19.16 -8.09
C ARG A 212 10.53 19.83 -7.24
N ASP A 213 10.49 21.14 -7.16
CA ASP A 213 11.41 21.98 -6.39
C ASP A 213 10.72 23.32 -6.06
N ALA A 214 11.27 24.12 -5.15
CA ALA A 214 10.72 25.41 -4.73
C ALA A 214 10.46 26.37 -5.90
N LYS A 215 11.26 26.28 -6.97
CA LYS A 215 11.16 27.14 -8.16
C LYS A 215 10.41 26.49 -9.33
N ALA A 216 10.02 25.21 -9.22
CA ALA A 216 9.46 24.42 -10.30
C ALA A 216 8.09 23.83 -9.94
N SER A 217 7.03 24.38 -10.53
CA SER A 217 5.65 23.90 -10.38
C SER A 217 4.97 23.69 -11.72
N ARG A 218 4.07 22.72 -11.79
CA ARG A 218 3.22 22.42 -12.94
C ARG A 218 1.79 22.27 -12.46
N HIS A 219 0.88 22.93 -13.15
CA HIS A 219 -0.56 22.77 -13.01
C HIS A 219 -1.07 22.19 -14.33
N SER A 220 -2.00 21.26 -14.23
CA SER A 220 -2.69 20.63 -15.35
C SER A 220 -4.18 20.57 -15.03
N LEU A 221 -5.01 20.90 -16.00
CA LEU A 221 -6.47 20.82 -15.93
C LEU A 221 -6.98 20.03 -17.13
N LEU A 222 -8.07 19.28 -16.91
CA LEU A 222 -8.78 18.53 -17.94
C LEU A 222 -7.83 17.64 -18.76
N TRP A 223 -7.13 16.70 -18.11
CA TRP A 223 -6.26 15.74 -18.78
C TRP A 223 -5.17 16.39 -19.66
N ASP A 224 -4.45 17.36 -19.10
CA ASP A 224 -3.42 18.15 -19.81
C ASP A 224 -3.95 19.06 -20.94
N ALA A 225 -5.27 19.29 -21.06
CA ALA A 225 -5.81 20.26 -22.01
C ALA A 225 -5.41 21.70 -21.67
N VAL A 226 -5.27 22.04 -20.39
CA VAL A 226 -4.65 23.32 -19.98
C VAL A 226 -3.49 23.00 -19.06
N THR A 227 -2.28 23.42 -19.43
CA THR A 227 -1.12 23.27 -18.57
C THR A 227 -0.42 24.59 -18.34
N TYR A 228 0.03 24.80 -17.11
CA TYR A 228 0.81 25.95 -16.72
C TYR A 228 2.03 25.47 -15.94
N ARG A 229 3.23 25.77 -16.44
CA ARG A 229 4.50 25.39 -15.84
C ARG A 229 5.28 26.63 -15.45
N ARG A 230 5.73 26.69 -14.21
CA ARG A 230 6.69 27.68 -13.72
C ARG A 230 8.01 26.97 -13.43
N SER A 231 9.11 27.58 -13.84
CA SER A 231 10.47 27.12 -13.57
C SER A 231 11.35 28.31 -13.20
N ALA A 232 12.59 28.06 -12.76
CA ALA A 232 13.56 29.12 -12.51
C ALA A 232 13.88 29.95 -13.76
N GLY A 233 13.82 29.34 -14.95
CA GLY A 233 14.14 29.99 -16.23
C GLY A 233 12.98 30.70 -16.92
N GLY A 234 11.74 30.53 -16.43
CA GLY A 234 10.56 31.10 -17.09
C GLY A 234 9.25 30.39 -16.77
N ARG A 235 8.21 30.84 -17.46
CA ARG A 235 6.84 30.33 -17.40
C ARG A 235 6.43 29.80 -18.76
N GLU A 236 5.61 28.77 -18.76
CA GLU A 236 5.05 28.16 -19.96
C GLU A 236 3.57 27.89 -19.73
N PHE A 237 2.78 28.17 -20.74
CA PHE A 237 1.35 27.93 -20.76
C PHE A 237 1.00 27.20 -22.05
N HIS A 238 0.20 26.14 -21.95
CA HIS A 238 -0.32 25.42 -23.08
C HIS A 238 -1.83 25.26 -22.96
N LEU A 239 -2.53 25.51 -24.07
CA LEU A 239 -3.92 25.16 -24.27
C LEU A 239 -3.97 24.06 -25.34
N GLY A 240 -3.81 22.82 -24.89
CA GLY A 240 -3.74 21.62 -25.72
C GLY A 240 -2.77 21.79 -26.88
N PRO A 241 -3.13 21.30 -28.08
CA PRO A 241 -2.33 21.49 -29.27
C PRO A 241 -2.49 22.88 -29.92
N LEU A 242 -3.41 23.71 -29.43
CA LEU A 242 -3.85 24.92 -30.11
C LEU A 242 -2.91 26.09 -29.87
N LEU A 243 -2.46 26.30 -28.63
CA LEU A 243 -1.68 27.47 -28.23
C LEU A 243 -0.60 27.08 -27.22
N SER A 244 0.62 27.59 -27.42
CA SER A 244 1.70 27.54 -26.44
C SER A 244 2.36 28.90 -26.27
N VAL A 245 2.47 29.37 -25.03
CA VAL A 245 3.14 30.62 -24.67
C VAL A 245 4.29 30.30 -23.74
N HIS A 246 5.51 30.64 -24.14
CA HIS A 246 6.72 30.51 -23.33
C HIS A 246 7.27 31.90 -23.03
N THR A 247 7.55 32.17 -21.76
CA THR A 247 8.12 33.42 -21.30
C THR A 247 9.30 33.11 -20.40
N GLY A 248 10.52 33.18 -20.95
CA GLY A 248 11.75 32.96 -20.21
C GLY A 248 12.70 34.15 -20.28
N ALA A 249 13.73 34.12 -19.43
CA ALA A 249 14.76 35.16 -19.40
C ALA A 249 15.51 35.28 -20.75
N ALA A 250 15.57 34.20 -21.52
CA ALA A 250 16.30 34.12 -22.78
C ALA A 250 15.42 34.25 -24.04
N ARG A 251 14.10 34.02 -23.96
CA ARG A 251 13.21 34.04 -25.14
C ARG A 251 11.74 34.13 -24.69
N GLN A 252 10.96 34.94 -25.39
CA GLN A 252 9.50 34.90 -25.37
C GLN A 252 9.01 34.28 -26.68
N ARG A 253 8.04 33.37 -26.62
CA ARG A 253 7.51 32.67 -27.79
C ARG A 253 6.01 32.44 -27.63
N ILE A 254 5.25 32.73 -28.67
CA ILE A 254 3.83 32.40 -28.79
C ILE A 254 3.71 31.54 -30.04
N ALA A 255 3.18 30.33 -29.93
CA ALA A 255 2.99 29.43 -31.06
C ALA A 255 1.56 28.91 -31.11
N LEU A 256 1.04 28.78 -32.32
CA LEU A 256 -0.27 28.20 -32.63
C LEU A 256 -0.09 26.85 -33.33
N GLY A 257 -1.00 25.91 -33.08
CA GLY A 257 -0.97 24.57 -33.67
C GLY A 257 0.35 23.83 -33.39
N HIS A 258 0.81 23.86 -32.14
CA HIS A 258 2.09 23.28 -31.71
C HIS A 258 3.37 23.78 -32.42
N GLY A 259 3.33 24.89 -33.16
CA GLY A 259 4.50 25.41 -33.86
C GLY A 259 4.32 25.63 -35.37
N LEU A 260 3.11 25.38 -35.90
CA LEU A 260 2.78 25.68 -37.30
C LEU A 260 3.07 27.14 -37.64
N LEU A 261 2.68 28.05 -36.76
CA LEU A 261 2.87 29.48 -36.93
C LEU A 261 3.02 30.17 -35.57
N GLY A 262 3.78 31.25 -35.51
CA GLY A 262 3.93 31.98 -34.25
C GLY A 262 4.88 33.15 -34.28
N LEU A 263 5.08 33.72 -33.09
CA LEU A 263 5.88 34.90 -32.85
C LEU A 263 6.96 34.59 -31.82
N THR A 264 8.17 35.08 -32.07
CA THR A 264 9.28 34.96 -31.12
C THR A 264 9.93 36.32 -30.88
N ARG A 265 10.40 36.52 -29.65
CA ARG A 265 11.11 37.73 -29.23
C ARG A 265 12.27 37.37 -28.32
N ARG A 266 13.45 37.93 -28.62
CA ARG A 266 14.64 37.80 -27.78
C ARG A 266 14.70 38.90 -26.71
N PRO A 267 15.43 38.70 -25.61
CA PRO A 267 15.56 39.69 -24.55
C PRO A 267 16.27 40.92 -25.12
N GLY A 268 15.73 42.11 -24.87
CA GLY A 268 16.27 43.37 -25.40
C GLY A 268 15.75 43.79 -26.78
N GLU A 269 15.21 42.87 -27.59
CA GLU A 269 14.56 43.23 -28.86
C GLU A 269 13.16 43.82 -28.58
N ARG A 270 12.75 44.87 -29.30
CA ARG A 270 11.36 45.37 -29.29
C ARG A 270 10.47 44.68 -30.33
N VAL A 271 11.08 44.06 -31.33
CA VAL A 271 10.38 43.51 -32.50
C VAL A 271 10.06 42.03 -32.31
N TRP A 272 8.83 41.64 -32.64
CA TRP A 272 8.43 40.24 -32.74
C TRP A 272 8.76 39.70 -34.13
N ARG A 273 9.43 38.55 -34.19
CA ARG A 273 9.73 37.86 -35.44
C ARG A 273 8.70 36.77 -35.67
N PHE A 274 8.08 36.78 -36.84
CA PHE A 274 7.19 35.72 -37.28
C PHE A 274 7.98 34.47 -37.67
N PHE A 275 7.43 33.30 -37.39
CA PHE A 275 7.96 32.02 -37.87
C PHE A 275 6.84 31.13 -38.39
N LEU A 276 7.20 30.25 -39.32
CA LEU A 276 6.38 29.16 -39.85
C LEU A 276 7.14 27.85 -39.61
N PHE A 277 6.44 26.81 -39.16
CA PHE A 277 6.98 25.46 -38.93
C PHE A 277 8.17 25.36 -37.95
N ASP A 278 8.15 26.13 -36.85
CA ASP A 278 9.10 25.98 -35.73
C ASP A 278 8.43 25.14 -34.64
N PHE A 279 8.60 23.81 -34.69
CA PHE A 279 8.07 22.88 -33.68
C PHE A 279 9.01 22.82 -32.47
N SER A 280 8.43 22.91 -31.27
CA SER A 280 9.24 22.83 -30.04
C SER A 280 9.84 21.44 -29.88
N GLY A 281 11.15 21.28 -30.01
CA GLY A 281 11.84 20.06 -29.58
C GLY A 281 11.63 19.83 -28.08
N LYS A 282 11.33 18.58 -27.68
CA LYS A 282 11.37 18.18 -26.26
C LYS A 282 12.76 18.57 -25.71
N PRO A 283 12.88 19.22 -24.54
CA PRO A 283 14.17 19.30 -23.88
C PRO A 283 14.64 17.87 -23.66
N ALA A 284 15.81 17.53 -24.21
CA ALA A 284 16.41 16.21 -24.06
C ALA A 284 16.38 15.85 -22.57
N THR A 285 15.61 14.81 -22.24
CA THR A 285 15.68 14.22 -20.91
C THR A 285 17.06 13.58 -20.87
N LYS A 286 18.05 14.26 -20.28
CA LYS A 286 19.29 13.60 -19.89
C LYS A 286 18.88 12.53 -18.90
N THR A 287 18.77 11.30 -19.39
CA THR A 287 18.70 10.09 -18.59
C THR A 287 20.03 9.96 -17.88
N THR A 288 20.20 10.67 -16.76
CA THR A 288 21.20 10.28 -15.78
C THR A 288 20.57 9.13 -15.01
N ALA A 289 20.77 7.92 -15.53
CA ALA A 289 20.59 6.70 -14.77
C ALA A 289 21.63 6.70 -13.65
N ALA A 290 21.26 7.29 -12.52
CA ALA A 290 21.88 6.99 -11.25
C ALA A 290 20.84 6.17 -10.48
N LEU A 291 20.97 4.85 -10.58
CA LEU A 291 20.54 3.94 -9.51
C LEU A 291 21.23 4.39 -8.22
N PRO A 292 20.51 4.39 -7.09
CA PRO A 292 21.16 4.09 -5.83
C PRO A 292 20.37 3.00 -5.08
N PRO A 293 20.98 2.43 -4.02
CA PRO A 293 20.95 1.01 -3.66
C PRO A 293 19.65 0.52 -3.04
#